data_AF-A0A9W7F8I2-F1
#
_entry.id   AF-A0A9W7F8I2-F1
#
_cell.length_a   1.000
_cell.length_b   1.000
_cell.length_c   1.000
_cell.angle_alpha   90.00
_cell.angle_beta   90.00
_cell.angle_gamma   90.00
#
_symmetry.space_group_name_H-M   'P 1'
#
loop_
_entity.id
_entity.type
_entity.pdbx_description
1 polymer ?
#
loop_
_entity_poly.entity_id
_entity_poly.type
_entity_poly.pdbx_seq_one_letter_code
_entity_poly.pdbx_strand_id
1 'polypeptide(L)'
;MTSSISSIASQNINKHAPSTSLYASRYLSTPPPPPQQAPPVLTHPIASGITSSTLLLINHGIPNKGLAEVSKIPTLNPSASDVSTLVEQWQKMMEVHLSAQVHVLTGLGYPPTEHGIAIYNQQLSQLMSTLMPAEADQLQRDSRDLWRTTLGHAFGLPDPSECGEGKVAGDYDEMDVQEAREVMYDVSVRMGSDVFLDILREEVGGIPQDDMKGKHTKIQELLIDKVYFGGMGEEADCIVSRVHKGADRREGYVVMQSLMAMHQSDPLISQYVGQAMMKVFEAAGIDERAIREEAGRQ
;
A
#
# COMPACT_ATOMS: atom_id res chain seq x y z
N MET A 1 -0.59 2.40 7.50
CA MET A 1 -0.20 2.99 6.19
C MET A 1 -0.63 2.17 5.01
N THR A 2 -0.51 0.84 5.00
CA THR A 2 -1.22 0.00 4.00
C THR A 2 -2.73 0.22 4.07
N SER A 3 -3.36 0.52 5.21
CA SER A 3 -4.77 0.94 5.26
C SER A 3 -5.03 2.30 4.57
N SER A 4 -4.13 3.28 4.70
CA SER A 4 -4.28 4.60 4.04
C SER A 4 -3.86 4.57 2.58
N ILE A 5 -2.82 3.80 2.21
CA ILE A 5 -2.32 3.56 0.85
C ILE A 5 -3.19 2.54 0.11
N SER A 6 -3.82 1.58 0.79
CA SER A 6 -4.89 0.70 0.28
C SER A 6 -6.15 1.50 0.09
N SER A 7 -6.56 2.36 1.03
CA SER A 7 -7.75 3.22 0.86
C SER A 7 -7.62 4.19 -0.33
N ILE A 8 -6.38 4.50 -0.71
CA ILE A 8 -6.00 5.43 -1.79
C ILE A 8 -5.83 4.63 -3.11
N ALA A 9 -5.06 3.54 -3.11
CA ALA A 9 -4.89 2.62 -4.26
C ALA A 9 -6.16 1.86 -4.67
N SER A 10 -7.13 1.71 -3.76
CA SER A 10 -8.45 1.10 -4.05
C SER A 10 -9.13 1.77 -5.23
N GLN A 11 -9.05 3.10 -5.39
CA GLN A 11 -9.86 3.86 -6.37
C GLN A 11 -9.55 3.60 -7.86
N ASN A 12 -8.55 2.78 -8.22
CA ASN A 12 -8.15 2.53 -9.62
C ASN A 12 -8.54 1.16 -10.20
N ILE A 13 -9.15 0.26 -9.41
CA ILE A 13 -9.40 -1.14 -9.81
C ILE A 13 -10.58 -1.29 -10.79
N ASN A 14 -11.35 -0.23 -11.03
CA ASN A 14 -12.57 -0.28 -11.85
C ASN A 14 -12.37 -0.41 -13.38
N LYS A 15 -11.13 -0.47 -13.90
CA LYS A 15 -10.88 -0.57 -15.35
C LYS A 15 -10.36 -1.92 -15.84
N HIS A 16 -9.91 -2.81 -14.95
CA HIS A 16 -9.30 -4.09 -15.32
C HIS A 16 -9.75 -5.26 -14.46
N ALA A 17 -10.97 -5.25 -13.92
CA ALA A 17 -11.59 -6.50 -13.46
C ALA A 17 -11.55 -7.49 -14.63
N PRO A 18 -10.73 -8.56 -14.59
CA PRO A 18 -10.78 -9.56 -15.63
C PRO A 18 -12.19 -10.15 -15.56
N SER A 19 -12.87 -10.22 -16.69
CA SER A 19 -14.07 -11.03 -16.86
C SER A 19 -13.70 -12.49 -16.54
N THR A 20 -13.68 -12.84 -15.26
CA THR A 20 -13.46 -14.20 -14.75
C THR A 20 -14.59 -15.14 -15.20
N SER A 21 -15.69 -14.57 -15.72
CA SER A 21 -16.79 -15.31 -16.35
C SER A 21 -16.41 -16.07 -17.63
N LEU A 22 -15.31 -15.75 -18.32
CA LEU A 22 -15.03 -16.36 -19.65
C LEU A 22 -14.09 -17.57 -19.62
N TYR A 23 -13.37 -17.82 -18.52
CA TYR A 23 -12.41 -18.94 -18.44
C TYR A 23 -12.95 -20.19 -17.74
N ALA A 24 -14.13 -20.11 -17.10
CA ALA A 24 -14.70 -21.23 -16.34
C ALA A 24 -15.31 -22.36 -17.21
N SER A 25 -15.43 -22.19 -18.53
CA SER A 25 -16.39 -23.02 -19.28
C SER A 25 -15.82 -24.17 -20.13
N ARG A 26 -14.51 -24.43 -20.23
CA ARG A 26 -14.07 -25.42 -21.26
C ARG A 26 -13.16 -26.59 -20.92
N TYR A 27 -12.51 -26.72 -19.75
CA TYR A 27 -11.58 -27.87 -19.58
C TYR A 27 -11.47 -28.52 -18.20
N LEU A 28 -12.35 -28.25 -17.23
CA LEU A 28 -12.34 -28.98 -15.95
C LEU A 28 -13.65 -29.74 -15.78
N SER A 29 -13.58 -31.08 -15.73
CA SER A 29 -14.72 -32.00 -15.53
C SER A 29 -15.31 -31.97 -14.11
N THR A 30 -14.90 -31.03 -13.28
CA THR A 30 -15.49 -30.83 -11.96
C THR A 30 -16.66 -29.86 -12.07
N PRO A 31 -17.84 -30.18 -11.51
CA PRO A 31 -18.91 -29.19 -11.41
C PRO A 31 -18.36 -27.93 -10.72
N PRO A 32 -18.80 -26.74 -11.15
CA PRO A 32 -18.37 -25.50 -10.50
C PRO A 32 -18.65 -25.63 -8.99
N PRO A 33 -17.70 -25.24 -8.13
CA PRO A 33 -17.94 -25.27 -6.70
C PRO A 33 -19.22 -24.48 -6.38
N PRO A 34 -20.01 -24.90 -5.38
CA PRO A 34 -21.17 -24.12 -4.97
C PRO A 34 -20.73 -22.69 -4.64
N PRO A 35 -21.61 -21.68 -4.82
CA PRO A 35 -21.29 -20.30 -4.48
C PRO A 35 -20.79 -20.26 -3.03
N GLN A 36 -19.51 -19.99 -2.84
CA GLN A 36 -18.94 -19.83 -1.51
C GLN A 36 -19.42 -18.49 -0.97
N GLN A 37 -20.01 -18.52 0.22
CA GLN A 37 -20.26 -17.29 0.98
C GLN A 37 -19.00 -16.97 1.77
N ALA A 38 -18.67 -15.68 1.86
CA ALA A 38 -17.62 -15.19 2.73
C ALA A 38 -17.82 -15.76 4.16
N PRO A 39 -16.74 -16.13 4.86
CA PRO A 39 -16.86 -16.60 6.23
C PRO A 39 -17.54 -15.53 7.09
N PRO A 40 -18.50 -15.91 7.95
CA PRO A 40 -19.21 -14.95 8.79
C PRO A 40 -18.29 -14.32 9.85
N VAL A 41 -17.24 -15.04 10.25
CA VAL A 41 -16.21 -14.59 11.19
C VAL A 41 -14.85 -15.03 10.67
N LEU A 42 -13.91 -14.08 10.57
CA LEU A 42 -12.53 -14.38 10.24
C LEU A 42 -11.81 -15.00 11.44
N THR A 43 -11.16 -16.15 11.24
CA THR A 43 -10.36 -16.82 12.26
C THR A 43 -8.87 -16.70 11.95
N HIS A 44 -8.01 -16.90 12.95
CA HIS A 44 -6.55 -16.87 12.76
C HIS A 44 -6.06 -17.81 11.64
N PRO A 45 -6.48 -19.09 11.56
CA PRO A 45 -6.07 -19.98 10.46
C PRO A 45 -6.51 -19.49 9.08
N ILE A 46 -7.70 -18.87 8.97
CA ILE A 46 -8.17 -18.32 7.69
C ILE A 46 -7.34 -17.09 7.30
N ALA A 47 -7.10 -16.17 8.24
CA ALA A 47 -6.31 -14.97 7.99
C ALA A 47 -4.86 -15.30 7.59
N SER A 48 -4.20 -16.21 8.33
CA SER A 48 -2.86 -16.69 7.97
C SER A 48 -2.88 -17.41 6.62
N GLY A 49 -3.87 -18.27 6.36
CA GLY A 49 -4.05 -18.94 5.07
C GLY A 49 -4.21 -17.98 3.89
N ILE A 50 -4.92 -16.86 4.06
CA ILE A 50 -5.04 -15.79 3.05
C ILE A 50 -3.67 -15.17 2.76
N THR A 51 -2.93 -14.79 3.82
CA THR A 51 -1.61 -14.18 3.68
C THR A 51 -0.62 -15.12 3.01
N SER A 52 -0.54 -16.38 3.45
CA SER A 52 0.34 -17.39 2.85
C SER A 52 -0.03 -17.71 1.41
N SER A 53 -1.31 -17.80 1.09
CA SER A 53 -1.77 -18.04 -0.29
C SER A 53 -1.45 -16.85 -1.20
N THR A 54 -1.61 -15.63 -0.70
CA THR A 54 -1.23 -14.43 -1.44
C THR A 54 0.27 -14.40 -1.69
N LEU A 55 1.08 -14.69 -0.68
CA LEU A 55 2.53 -14.80 -0.82
C LEU A 55 2.95 -15.86 -1.83
N LEU A 56 2.30 -17.03 -1.82
CA LEU A 56 2.53 -18.10 -2.80
C LEU A 56 2.30 -17.60 -4.24
N LEU A 57 1.22 -16.84 -4.47
CA LEU A 57 0.92 -16.25 -5.78
C LEU A 57 1.93 -15.17 -6.18
N ILE A 58 2.39 -14.37 -5.22
CA ILE A 58 3.42 -13.34 -5.43
C ILE A 58 4.78 -13.95 -5.78
N ASN A 59 5.12 -15.11 -5.21
CA ASN A 59 6.39 -15.79 -5.45
C ASN A 59 6.39 -16.65 -6.71
N HIS A 60 5.28 -17.30 -7.02
CA HIS A 60 5.28 -18.36 -8.04
C HIS A 60 4.17 -18.23 -9.09
N GLY A 61 3.23 -17.32 -8.88
CA GLY A 61 2.06 -17.14 -9.75
C GLY A 61 2.27 -16.11 -10.86
N ILE A 62 1.15 -15.77 -11.52
CA ILE A 62 1.09 -14.66 -12.49
C ILE A 62 1.53 -13.32 -11.86
N PRO A 63 1.17 -13.00 -10.59
CA PRO A 63 1.64 -11.77 -9.93
C PRO A 63 3.17 -11.63 -9.91
N ASN A 64 3.93 -12.72 -9.77
CA ASN A 64 5.39 -12.67 -9.83
C ASN A 64 5.89 -12.07 -11.15
N LYS A 65 5.34 -12.53 -12.27
CA LYS A 65 5.67 -11.98 -13.61
C LYS A 65 5.26 -10.52 -13.72
N GLY A 66 4.08 -10.17 -13.18
CA GLY A 66 3.61 -8.79 -13.13
C GLY A 66 4.60 -7.87 -12.40
N LEU A 67 5.04 -8.25 -11.21
CA LEU A 67 6.03 -7.49 -10.43
C LEU A 67 7.39 -7.42 -11.15
N ALA A 68 7.80 -8.48 -11.83
CA ALA A 68 9.02 -8.48 -12.65
C ALA A 68 8.93 -7.56 -13.88
N GLU A 69 7.73 -7.27 -14.40
CA GLU A 69 7.54 -6.22 -15.42
C GLU A 69 7.52 -4.83 -14.79
N VAL A 70 6.96 -4.69 -13.58
CA VAL A 70 6.98 -3.43 -12.81
C VAL A 70 8.41 -3.01 -12.47
N SER A 71 9.30 -3.95 -12.16
CA SER A 71 10.72 -3.63 -11.89
C SER A 71 11.50 -3.14 -13.10
N LYS A 72 11.00 -3.40 -14.31
CA LYS A 72 11.61 -2.94 -15.58
C LYS A 72 11.18 -1.54 -16.00
N ILE A 73 10.26 -0.88 -15.28
CA ILE A 73 9.82 0.47 -15.61
C ILE A 73 11.04 1.40 -15.62
N PRO A 74 11.40 1.98 -16.79
CA PRO A 74 12.67 2.69 -16.93
C PRO A 74 12.78 3.87 -15.98
N THR A 75 13.76 3.82 -15.09
CA THR A 75 14.17 4.95 -14.23
C THR A 75 14.92 6.04 -15.00
N LEU A 76 15.11 5.83 -16.31
CA LEU A 76 16.12 6.46 -17.15
C LEU A 76 15.57 7.49 -18.14
N ASN A 77 14.42 8.11 -17.86
CA ASN A 77 13.96 9.23 -18.70
C ASN A 77 14.42 10.57 -18.06
N PRO A 78 15.52 11.20 -18.54
CA PRO A 78 16.07 12.43 -17.95
C PRO A 78 15.14 13.66 -18.05
N SER A 79 13.97 13.52 -18.69
CA SER A 79 12.93 14.54 -18.81
C SER A 79 11.73 14.36 -17.87
N ALA A 80 11.55 13.17 -17.27
CA ALA A 80 10.52 12.93 -16.26
C ALA A 80 11.16 13.09 -14.88
N SER A 81 10.46 13.74 -13.93
CA SER A 81 10.94 13.76 -12.56
C SER A 81 10.99 12.32 -12.03
N ASP A 82 12.09 11.94 -11.37
CA ASP A 82 12.29 10.60 -10.77
C ASP A 82 11.08 10.17 -9.92
N VAL A 83 10.42 11.13 -9.28
CA VAL A 83 9.19 10.97 -8.49
C VAL A 83 8.02 10.41 -9.32
N SER A 84 7.76 10.92 -10.53
CA SER A 84 6.63 10.46 -11.35
C SER A 84 6.78 8.98 -11.74
N THR A 85 8.01 8.56 -12.06
CA THR A 85 8.33 7.16 -12.39
C THR A 85 8.19 6.26 -11.16
N LEU A 86 8.63 6.74 -9.99
CA LEU A 86 8.45 6.06 -8.71
C LEU A 86 6.96 5.87 -8.38
N VAL A 87 6.13 6.90 -8.57
CA VAL A 87 4.68 6.81 -8.37
C VAL A 87 4.05 5.81 -9.34
N GLU A 88 4.41 5.83 -10.63
CA GLU A 88 3.90 4.87 -11.60
C GLU A 88 4.25 3.42 -11.21
N GLN A 89 5.51 3.19 -10.82
CA GLN A 89 5.97 1.88 -10.36
C GLN A 89 5.20 1.42 -9.11
N TRP A 90 5.00 2.33 -8.15
CA TRP A 90 4.23 2.06 -6.94
C TRP A 90 2.77 1.69 -7.25
N GLN A 91 2.10 2.46 -8.11
CA GLN A 91 0.72 2.22 -8.48
C GLN A 91 0.55 0.86 -9.18
N LYS A 92 1.44 0.51 -10.11
CA LYS A 92 1.41 -0.79 -10.79
C LYS A 92 1.73 -1.95 -9.85
N MET A 93 2.67 -1.79 -8.91
CA MET A 93 2.91 -2.78 -7.86
C MET A 93 1.63 -3.02 -7.04
N MET A 94 0.96 -1.95 -6.60
CA MET A 94 -0.28 -2.04 -5.82
C MET A 94 -1.38 -2.77 -6.60
N GLU A 95 -1.52 -2.50 -7.90
CA GLU A 95 -2.48 -3.19 -8.76
C GLU A 95 -2.22 -4.70 -8.79
N VAL A 96 -0.97 -5.11 -8.94
CA VAL A 96 -0.57 -6.53 -8.95
C VAL A 96 -0.82 -7.19 -7.58
N HIS A 97 -0.45 -6.51 -6.50
CA HIS A 97 -0.65 -7.00 -5.14
C HIS A 97 -2.13 -7.17 -4.78
N LEU A 98 -2.95 -6.13 -5.02
CA LEU A 98 -4.38 -6.15 -4.74
C LEU A 98 -5.09 -7.19 -5.62
N SER A 99 -4.68 -7.35 -6.89
CA SER A 99 -5.22 -8.41 -7.75
C SER A 99 -4.94 -9.81 -7.19
N ALA A 100 -3.74 -10.06 -6.66
CA ALA A 100 -3.42 -11.32 -6.00
C ALA A 100 -4.29 -11.55 -4.76
N GLN A 101 -4.44 -10.53 -3.91
CA GLN A 101 -5.28 -10.60 -2.71
C GLN A 101 -6.75 -10.84 -3.05
N VAL A 102 -7.32 -10.10 -4.01
CA VAL A 102 -8.70 -10.27 -4.47
C VAL A 102 -8.91 -11.69 -5.00
N HIS A 103 -7.95 -12.25 -5.74
CA HIS A 103 -8.05 -13.61 -6.24
C HIS A 103 -8.19 -14.64 -5.10
N VAL A 104 -7.36 -14.52 -4.05
CA VAL A 104 -7.43 -15.39 -2.87
C VAL A 104 -8.74 -15.19 -2.11
N LEU A 105 -9.14 -13.95 -1.87
CA LEU A 105 -10.38 -13.63 -1.16
C LEU A 105 -11.63 -14.13 -1.91
N THR A 106 -11.64 -14.05 -3.23
CA THR A 106 -12.73 -14.58 -4.06
C THR A 106 -12.88 -16.09 -3.88
N GLY A 107 -11.76 -16.82 -3.74
CA GLY A 107 -11.76 -18.25 -3.44
C GLY A 107 -12.27 -18.61 -2.03
N LEU A 108 -12.56 -17.62 -1.19
CA LEU A 108 -13.19 -17.77 0.12
C LEU A 108 -14.61 -17.20 0.16
N GLY A 109 -15.15 -16.77 -0.98
CA GLY A 109 -16.51 -16.24 -1.10
C GLY A 109 -16.67 -14.75 -0.83
N TYR A 110 -15.57 -13.99 -0.70
CA TYR A 110 -15.65 -12.53 -0.68
C TYR A 110 -15.96 -11.99 -2.09
N PRO A 111 -16.69 -10.88 -2.21
CA PRO A 111 -16.89 -10.22 -3.50
C PRO A 111 -15.56 -9.84 -4.16
N PRO A 112 -15.39 -10.03 -5.49
CA PRO A 112 -14.18 -9.65 -6.21
C PRO A 112 -14.16 -8.13 -6.50
N THR A 113 -14.35 -7.32 -5.47
CA THR A 113 -14.49 -5.86 -5.53
C THR A 113 -13.71 -5.21 -4.39
N GLU A 114 -13.51 -3.89 -4.47
CA GLU A 114 -12.93 -3.09 -3.37
C GLU A 114 -13.73 -3.25 -2.07
N HIS A 115 -15.06 -3.37 -2.17
CA HIS A 115 -15.92 -3.63 -1.03
C HIS A 115 -15.60 -4.99 -0.36
N GLY A 116 -15.27 -6.02 -1.14
CA GLY A 116 -14.83 -7.32 -0.61
C GLY A 116 -13.53 -7.22 0.19
N ILE A 117 -12.55 -6.45 -0.31
CA ILE A 117 -11.32 -6.15 0.42
C ILE A 117 -11.63 -5.37 1.71
N ALA A 118 -12.53 -4.39 1.65
CA ALA A 118 -12.93 -3.59 2.81
C ALA A 118 -13.58 -4.44 3.91
N ILE A 119 -14.49 -5.36 3.55
CA ILE A 119 -15.09 -6.32 4.49
C ILE A 119 -14.00 -7.18 5.14
N TYR A 120 -13.10 -7.75 4.34
CA TYR A 120 -11.99 -8.55 4.86
C TYR A 120 -11.13 -7.75 5.84
N ASN A 121 -10.74 -6.52 5.49
CA ASN A 121 -9.92 -5.66 6.34
C ASN A 121 -10.62 -5.28 7.65
N GLN A 122 -11.94 -5.05 7.61
CA GLN A 122 -12.74 -4.84 8.81
C GLN A 122 -12.72 -6.07 9.73
N GLN A 123 -12.95 -7.26 9.17
CA GLN A 123 -12.90 -8.51 9.93
C GLN A 123 -11.50 -8.80 10.46
N LEU A 124 -10.45 -8.49 9.70
CA LEU A 124 -9.06 -8.63 10.12
C LEU A 124 -8.75 -7.70 11.30
N SER A 125 -9.18 -6.44 11.24
CA SER A 125 -9.00 -5.50 12.35
C SER A 125 -9.71 -5.97 13.62
N GLN A 126 -10.95 -6.49 13.49
CA GLN A 126 -11.68 -7.08 14.61
C GLN A 126 -10.95 -8.29 15.18
N LEU A 127 -10.50 -9.21 14.31
CA LEU A 127 -9.73 -10.39 14.71
C LEU A 127 -8.49 -9.99 15.49
N MET A 128 -7.68 -9.06 14.99
CA MET A 128 -6.46 -8.57 15.63
C MET A 128 -6.68 -8.06 17.05
N SER A 129 -7.85 -7.49 17.36
CA SER A 129 -8.19 -7.03 18.71
C SER A 129 -8.52 -8.15 19.70
N THR A 130 -8.77 -9.36 19.20
CA THR A 130 -9.20 -10.53 19.99
C THR A 130 -8.15 -11.64 20.08
N LEU A 131 -7.10 -11.58 19.26
CA LEU A 131 -6.05 -12.59 19.21
C LEU A 131 -5.18 -12.57 20.47
N MET A 132 -4.59 -13.73 20.79
CA MET A 132 -3.51 -13.77 21.75
C MET A 132 -2.28 -13.02 21.20
N PRO A 133 -1.44 -12.39 22.06
CA PRO A 133 -0.28 -11.62 21.59
C PRO A 133 0.61 -12.39 20.61
N ALA A 134 0.90 -13.67 20.88
CA ALA A 134 1.74 -14.48 20.00
C ALA A 134 1.13 -14.73 18.60
N GLU A 135 -0.19 -14.87 18.51
CA GLU A 135 -0.90 -15.05 17.23
C GLU A 135 -0.99 -13.74 16.45
N ALA A 136 -1.25 -12.64 17.15
CA ALA A 136 -1.22 -11.30 16.57
C ALA A 136 0.16 -10.97 16.00
N ASP A 137 1.22 -11.26 16.76
CA ASP A 137 2.61 -11.06 16.32
C ASP A 137 2.94 -11.91 15.09
N GLN A 138 2.48 -13.17 15.05
CA GLN A 138 2.71 -14.03 13.89
C GLN A 138 2.00 -13.49 12.64
N LEU A 139 0.73 -13.11 12.76
CA LEU A 139 -0.03 -12.59 11.62
C LEU A 139 0.54 -11.24 11.12
N GLN A 140 1.06 -10.41 12.04
CA GLN A 140 1.79 -9.20 11.68
C GLN A 140 3.09 -9.51 10.93
N ARG A 141 3.87 -10.50 11.37
CA ARG A 141 5.08 -10.96 10.67
C ARG A 141 4.75 -11.48 9.28
N ASP A 142 3.73 -12.33 9.14
CA ASP A 142 3.31 -12.85 7.84
C ASP A 142 2.91 -11.72 6.88
N SER A 143 2.11 -10.76 7.37
CA SER A 143 1.68 -9.60 6.58
C SER A 143 2.86 -8.71 6.18
N ARG A 144 3.81 -8.52 7.09
CA ARG A 144 5.04 -7.77 6.84
C ARG A 144 5.87 -8.45 5.76
N ASP A 145 6.09 -9.74 5.87
CA ASP A 145 6.94 -10.48 4.94
C ASP A 145 6.32 -10.49 3.53
N LEU A 146 4.99 -10.69 3.44
CA LEU A 146 4.26 -10.51 2.18
C LEU A 146 4.49 -9.13 1.55
N TRP A 147 4.40 -8.07 2.35
CA TRP A 147 4.62 -6.71 1.88
C TRP A 147 6.05 -6.48 1.41
N ARG A 148 7.04 -6.93 2.19
CA ARG A 148 8.46 -6.80 1.86
C ARG A 148 8.82 -7.57 0.59
N THR A 149 8.33 -8.79 0.42
CA THR A 149 8.53 -9.57 -0.80
C THR A 149 7.90 -8.88 -2.01
N THR A 150 6.72 -8.28 -1.84
CA THR A 150 6.06 -7.49 -2.91
C THR A 150 6.94 -6.29 -3.32
N LEU A 151 7.44 -5.52 -2.35
CA LEU A 151 8.35 -4.40 -2.59
C LEU A 151 9.66 -4.87 -3.22
N GLY A 152 10.23 -5.98 -2.74
CA GLY A 152 11.45 -6.59 -3.28
C GLY A 152 11.34 -6.91 -4.76
N HIS A 153 10.29 -7.60 -5.17
CA HIS A 153 10.06 -7.91 -6.58
C HIS A 153 9.81 -6.66 -7.44
N ALA A 154 9.07 -5.67 -6.92
CA ALA A 154 8.70 -4.48 -7.69
C ALA A 154 9.85 -3.46 -7.83
N PHE A 155 10.68 -3.31 -6.80
CA PHE A 155 11.71 -2.27 -6.73
C PHE A 155 13.14 -2.82 -6.74
N GLY A 156 13.31 -4.15 -6.82
CA GLY A 156 14.62 -4.78 -6.84
C GLY A 156 15.34 -4.72 -5.48
N LEU A 157 14.60 -4.67 -4.38
CA LEU A 157 15.21 -4.80 -3.05
C LEU A 157 15.61 -6.27 -2.79
N PRO A 158 16.68 -6.52 -2.02
CA PRO A 158 17.05 -7.87 -1.62
C PRO A 158 15.91 -8.61 -0.93
N ASP A 159 15.81 -9.90 -1.17
CA ASP A 159 14.78 -10.75 -0.55
C ASP A 159 14.96 -10.73 0.98
N PRO A 160 13.88 -10.53 1.77
CA PRO A 160 13.94 -10.58 3.22
C PRO A 160 14.57 -11.86 3.78
N SER A 161 14.43 -12.99 3.08
CA SER A 161 15.01 -14.28 3.46
C SER A 161 16.52 -14.37 3.22
N GLU A 162 17.06 -13.50 2.37
CA GLU A 162 18.50 -13.36 2.09
C GLU A 162 19.18 -12.38 3.06
N CYS A 163 18.41 -11.68 3.90
CA CYS A 163 18.91 -10.76 4.90
C CYS A 163 19.44 -11.51 6.13
N GLY A 164 20.52 -11.02 6.74
CA GLY A 164 20.98 -11.54 8.05
C GLY A 164 19.94 -11.31 9.16
N GLU A 165 20.04 -12.05 10.26
CA GLU A 165 19.20 -11.81 11.45
C GLU A 165 19.29 -10.34 11.90
N GLY A 166 18.13 -9.71 12.13
CA GLY A 166 18.03 -8.29 12.50
C GLY A 166 18.16 -7.31 11.33
N LYS A 167 18.21 -7.82 10.09
CA LYS A 167 18.31 -6.99 8.88
C LYS A 167 17.04 -7.01 8.02
N VAL A 168 16.81 -5.93 7.29
CA VAL A 168 15.65 -5.70 6.43
C VAL A 168 16.12 -5.27 5.06
N ALA A 169 15.67 -5.96 3.99
CA ALA A 169 15.92 -5.56 2.60
C ALA A 169 17.41 -5.33 2.28
N GLY A 170 18.26 -6.29 2.64
CA GLY A 170 19.71 -6.25 2.48
C GLY A 170 20.41 -6.19 3.82
N ASP A 171 21.33 -5.22 3.95
CA ASP A 171 22.17 -5.05 5.14
C ASP A 171 21.63 -4.01 6.15
N TYR A 172 20.35 -3.63 6.07
CA TYR A 172 19.79 -2.53 6.88
C TYR A 172 19.21 -2.99 8.21
N ASP A 173 19.50 -2.26 9.29
CA ASP A 173 18.98 -2.58 10.62
C ASP A 173 17.46 -2.39 10.72
N GLU A 174 16.81 -3.21 11.55
CA GLU A 174 15.42 -3.00 11.93
C GLU A 174 15.24 -1.64 12.62
N MET A 175 14.22 -0.88 12.19
CA MET A 175 13.80 0.35 12.84
C MET A 175 12.98 0.02 14.09
N ASP A 176 13.23 0.70 15.20
CA ASP A 176 12.41 0.53 16.39
C ASP A 176 11.10 1.35 16.33
N VAL A 177 10.16 1.08 17.25
CA VAL A 177 8.85 1.75 17.24
C VAL A 177 8.94 3.25 17.57
N GLN A 178 9.94 3.68 18.34
CA GLN A 178 10.13 5.07 18.72
C GLN A 178 10.66 5.87 17.53
N GLU A 179 11.67 5.35 16.84
CA GLU A 179 12.18 5.91 15.58
C GLU A 179 11.08 5.98 14.53
N ALA A 180 10.28 4.92 14.38
CA ALA A 180 9.14 4.91 13.46
C ALA A 180 8.10 5.99 13.79
N ARG A 181 7.81 6.20 15.07
CA ARG A 181 6.90 7.27 15.52
C ARG A 181 7.46 8.65 15.24
N GLU A 182 8.76 8.87 15.44
CA GLU A 182 9.43 10.15 15.17
C GLU A 182 9.43 10.48 13.68
N VAL A 183 9.82 9.52 12.83
CA VAL A 183 9.75 9.66 11.37
C VAL A 183 8.32 10.01 10.94
N MET A 184 7.34 9.32 11.49
CA MET A 184 5.94 9.51 11.09
C MET A 184 5.31 10.78 11.64
N TYR A 185 5.74 11.23 12.81
CA TYR A 185 5.40 12.54 13.32
C TYR A 185 5.91 13.63 12.36
N ASP A 186 7.17 13.58 11.95
CA ASP A 186 7.76 14.55 11.04
C ASP A 186 7.05 14.58 9.68
N VAL A 187 6.76 13.40 9.11
CA VAL A 187 5.94 13.26 7.90
C VAL A 187 4.58 13.94 8.10
N SER A 188 3.88 13.67 9.20
CA SER A 188 2.56 14.24 9.47
C SER A 188 2.56 15.76 9.65
N VAL A 189 3.58 16.31 10.32
CA VAL A 189 3.75 17.75 10.53
C VAL A 189 3.93 18.46 9.19
N ARG A 190 4.76 17.89 8.30
CA ARG A 190 5.00 18.44 6.96
C ARG A 190 3.76 18.36 6.07
N MET A 191 3.08 17.22 6.06
CA MET A 191 1.80 17.05 5.35
C MET A 191 0.73 18.03 5.82
N GLY A 192 0.72 18.37 7.11
CA GLY A 192 -0.22 19.32 7.69
C GLY A 192 0.23 20.77 7.67
N SER A 193 1.38 21.09 7.07
CA SER A 193 1.93 22.44 7.03
C SER A 193 1.23 23.31 5.99
N ASP A 194 1.04 24.60 6.30
CA ASP A 194 0.38 25.53 5.38
C ASP A 194 1.12 25.62 4.04
N VAL A 195 2.46 25.60 4.08
CA VAL A 195 3.30 25.59 2.87
C VAL A 195 2.97 24.42 1.95
N PHE A 196 2.88 23.20 2.49
CA PHE A 196 2.51 22.03 1.68
C PHE A 196 1.07 22.13 1.17
N LEU A 197 0.14 22.51 2.03
CA LEU A 197 -1.28 22.56 1.68
C LEU A 197 -1.58 23.61 0.62
N ASP A 198 -0.83 24.71 0.58
CA ASP A 198 -0.96 25.74 -0.46
C ASP A 198 -0.40 25.26 -1.81
N ILE A 199 0.78 24.61 -1.82
CA ILE A 199 1.31 23.94 -3.02
C ILE A 199 0.30 22.91 -3.54
N LEU A 200 -0.29 22.13 -2.64
CA LEU A 200 -1.27 21.10 -2.98
C LEU A 200 -2.51 21.71 -3.63
N ARG A 201 -3.05 22.79 -3.06
CA ARG A 201 -4.22 23.51 -3.60
C ARG A 201 -3.94 24.05 -5.00
N GLU A 202 -2.76 24.61 -5.23
CA GLU A 202 -2.37 25.16 -6.53
C GLU A 202 -2.25 24.05 -7.59
N GLU A 203 -1.50 23.00 -7.27
CA GLU A 203 -1.14 21.94 -8.22
C GLU A 203 -2.29 20.96 -8.49
N VAL A 204 -3.13 20.68 -7.50
CA VAL A 204 -4.29 19.78 -7.63
C VAL A 204 -5.55 20.54 -8.05
N GLY A 205 -5.66 21.83 -7.73
CA GLY A 205 -6.84 22.65 -8.05
C GLY A 205 -7.11 22.80 -9.54
N GLY A 206 -6.09 22.63 -10.40
CA GLY A 206 -6.23 22.59 -11.85
C GLY A 206 -6.80 21.29 -12.42
N ILE A 207 -6.90 20.23 -11.61
CA ILE A 207 -7.40 18.92 -12.04
C ILE A 207 -8.94 18.88 -11.87
N PRO A 208 -9.70 18.45 -12.90
CA PRO A 208 -11.16 18.33 -12.81
C PRO A 208 -11.63 17.53 -11.59
N GLN A 209 -12.77 17.92 -11.01
CA GLN A 209 -13.32 17.29 -9.81
C GLN A 209 -13.72 15.81 -10.03
N ASP A 210 -14.09 15.46 -11.26
CA ASP A 210 -14.42 14.10 -11.69
C ASP A 210 -13.19 13.25 -12.03
N ASP A 211 -12.01 13.86 -12.19
CA ASP A 211 -10.74 13.14 -12.40
C ASP A 211 -10.05 12.78 -11.08
N MET A 212 -10.70 11.90 -10.32
CA MET A 212 -10.18 11.39 -9.06
C MET A 212 -8.83 10.68 -9.22
N LYS A 213 -8.62 10.01 -10.35
CA LYS A 213 -7.34 9.34 -10.65
C LYS A 213 -6.21 10.35 -10.80
N GLY A 214 -6.41 11.40 -11.61
CA GLY A 214 -5.42 12.46 -11.81
C GLY A 214 -5.07 13.16 -10.50
N LYS A 215 -6.10 13.52 -9.71
CA LYS A 215 -5.91 14.13 -8.38
C LYS A 215 -5.08 13.25 -7.47
N HIS A 216 -5.45 11.98 -7.36
CA HIS A 216 -4.76 11.02 -6.52
C HIS A 216 -3.29 10.85 -6.92
N THR A 217 -3.00 10.68 -8.21
CA THR A 217 -1.60 10.58 -8.70
C THR A 217 -0.81 11.83 -8.33
N LYS A 218 -1.38 13.02 -8.55
CA LYS A 218 -0.71 14.28 -8.24
C LYS A 218 -0.45 14.45 -6.74
N ILE A 219 -1.41 14.07 -5.88
CA ILE A 219 -1.24 14.05 -4.43
C ILE A 219 -0.05 13.14 -4.05
N GLN A 220 0.04 11.94 -4.62
CA GLN A 220 1.15 11.01 -4.34
C GLN A 220 2.50 11.58 -4.76
N GLU A 221 2.58 12.17 -5.97
CA GLU A 221 3.81 12.84 -6.44
C GLU A 221 4.24 13.94 -5.49
N LEU A 222 3.32 14.80 -5.07
CA LEU A 222 3.62 15.92 -4.16
C LEU A 222 4.01 15.43 -2.77
N LEU A 223 3.35 14.40 -2.24
CA LEU A 223 3.75 13.81 -0.95
C LEU A 223 5.19 13.30 -1.01
N ILE A 224 5.55 12.54 -2.05
CA ILE A 224 6.91 12.01 -2.19
C ILE A 224 7.92 13.14 -2.36
N ASP A 225 7.69 14.06 -3.30
CA ASP A 225 8.62 15.14 -3.61
C ASP A 225 8.76 16.14 -2.45
N LYS A 226 7.64 16.65 -1.94
CA LYS A 226 7.61 17.77 -0.99
C LYS A 226 7.79 17.30 0.45
N VAL A 227 7.11 16.24 0.86
CA VAL A 227 7.15 15.78 2.25
C VAL A 227 8.36 14.90 2.50
N TYR A 228 8.51 13.81 1.73
CA TYR A 228 9.55 12.81 1.99
C TYR A 228 10.93 13.25 1.52
N PHE A 229 11.04 13.83 0.33
CA PHE A 229 12.31 14.30 -0.24
C PHE A 229 12.70 15.72 0.15
N GLY A 230 11.85 16.44 0.88
CA GLY A 230 12.14 17.79 1.36
C GLY A 230 12.04 18.86 0.27
N GLY A 231 11.27 18.65 -0.79
CA GLY A 231 11.14 19.61 -1.91
C GLY A 231 10.39 20.91 -1.60
N MET A 232 10.19 21.28 -0.33
CA MET A 232 9.47 22.48 0.12
C MET A 232 10.36 23.72 0.37
N GLY A 233 11.68 23.62 0.15
CA GLY A 233 12.62 24.74 0.27
C GLY A 233 14.06 24.28 0.51
N GLU A 234 15.01 25.22 0.50
CA GLU A 234 16.44 24.93 0.67
C GLU A 234 16.80 24.36 2.06
N GLU A 235 15.99 24.64 3.08
CA GLU A 235 16.21 24.19 4.47
C GLU A 235 15.47 22.90 4.83
N ALA A 236 14.60 22.38 3.95
CA ALA A 236 13.81 21.19 4.26
C ALA A 236 14.67 19.92 4.10
N ASP A 237 14.97 19.25 5.20
CA ASP A 237 15.75 18.02 5.21
C ASP A 237 14.99 16.85 4.57
N CYS A 238 15.69 15.99 3.83
CA CYS A 238 15.12 14.77 3.28
C CYS A 238 14.90 13.75 4.40
N ILE A 239 13.64 13.42 4.72
CA ILE A 239 13.29 12.44 5.78
C ILE A 239 13.87 11.07 5.43
N VAL A 240 13.80 10.70 4.15
CA VAL A 240 14.33 9.43 3.65
C VAL A 240 15.83 9.30 3.95
N SER A 241 16.60 10.38 3.80
CA SER A 241 18.04 10.36 4.07
C SER A 241 18.39 10.25 5.56
N ARG A 242 17.43 10.53 6.47
CA ARG A 242 17.61 10.30 7.92
C ARG A 242 17.43 8.83 8.29
N VAL A 243 16.44 8.19 7.68
CA VAL A 243 16.18 6.75 7.85
C VAL A 243 17.30 5.93 7.21
N HIS A 244 17.85 6.43 6.11
CA HIS A 244 18.90 5.73 5.40
C HIS A 244 20.00 6.69 4.90
N LYS A 245 21.16 6.64 5.56
CA LYS A 245 22.34 7.44 5.19
C LYS A 245 23.07 6.79 4.01
N GLY A 246 22.95 7.37 2.82
CA GLY A 246 23.82 7.05 1.68
C GLY A 246 23.14 6.42 0.46
N ALA A 247 21.92 5.87 0.57
CA ALA A 247 21.17 5.45 -0.60
C ALA A 247 20.64 6.63 -1.40
N ASP A 248 20.39 6.34 -2.66
CA ASP A 248 19.59 7.17 -3.53
C ASP A 248 18.20 7.44 -2.91
N ARG A 249 17.62 8.61 -3.21
CA ARG A 249 16.34 9.07 -2.63
C ARG A 249 15.24 8.05 -2.87
N ARG A 250 15.20 7.45 -4.06
CA ARG A 250 14.21 6.45 -4.42
C ARG A 250 14.38 5.16 -3.63
N GLU A 251 15.58 4.59 -3.62
CA GLU A 251 15.86 3.37 -2.84
C GLU A 251 15.55 3.59 -1.36
N GLY A 252 16.02 4.71 -0.80
CA GLY A 252 15.75 5.06 0.58
C GLY A 252 14.25 5.18 0.87
N TYR A 253 13.44 5.69 -0.07
CA TYR A 253 11.99 5.76 0.12
C TYR A 253 11.40 4.36 0.21
N VAL A 254 11.75 3.46 -0.69
CA VAL A 254 11.22 2.08 -0.69
C VAL A 254 11.68 1.31 0.55
N VAL A 255 12.95 1.47 0.95
CA VAL A 255 13.50 0.87 2.19
C VAL A 255 12.76 1.39 3.41
N MET A 256 12.54 2.71 3.51
CA MET A 256 11.75 3.29 4.59
C MET A 256 10.31 2.74 4.60
N GLN A 257 9.65 2.59 3.45
CA GLN A 257 8.32 1.96 3.39
C GLN A 257 8.34 0.49 3.85
N SER A 258 9.43 -0.24 3.58
CA SER A 258 9.65 -1.62 4.05
C SER A 258 9.89 -1.71 5.57
N LEU A 259 10.63 -0.75 6.14
CA LEU A 259 10.89 -0.64 7.57
C LEU A 259 9.61 -0.25 8.34
N MET A 260 8.90 0.76 7.85
CA MET A 260 7.66 1.27 8.44
C MET A 260 6.53 0.24 8.46
N ALA A 261 6.56 -0.77 7.58
CA ALA A 261 5.57 -1.83 7.54
C ALA A 261 5.48 -2.61 8.87
N MET A 262 6.56 -2.66 9.66
CA MET A 262 6.57 -3.31 10.99
C MET A 262 5.69 -2.58 12.00
N HIS A 263 5.59 -1.26 11.88
CA HIS A 263 4.96 -0.40 12.89
C HIS A 263 3.62 0.14 12.42
N GLN A 264 3.07 -0.40 11.32
CA GLN A 264 1.86 0.12 10.71
C GLN A 264 0.59 -0.03 11.55
N SER A 265 0.60 -0.94 12.53
CA SER A 265 -0.48 -1.17 13.50
C SER A 265 -0.34 -0.29 14.74
N ASP A 266 0.72 0.51 14.85
CA ASP A 266 0.91 1.42 15.97
C ASP A 266 -0.19 2.51 15.98
N PRO A 267 -0.90 2.69 17.11
CA PRO A 267 -2.00 3.66 17.18
C PRO A 267 -1.55 5.11 17.00
N LEU A 268 -0.35 5.49 17.48
CA LEU A 268 0.14 6.87 17.34
C LEU A 268 0.48 7.16 15.88
N ILE A 269 1.18 6.24 15.21
CA ILE A 269 1.47 6.37 13.76
C ILE A 269 0.17 6.53 12.98
N SER A 270 -0.84 5.71 13.29
CA SER A 270 -2.15 5.78 12.64
C SER A 270 -2.85 7.13 12.89
N GLN A 271 -2.77 7.66 14.10
CA GLN A 271 -3.34 8.96 14.46
C GLN A 271 -2.65 10.12 13.72
N TYR A 272 -1.31 10.15 13.71
CA TYR A 272 -0.53 11.20 13.03
C TYR A 272 -0.86 11.27 11.55
N VAL A 273 -0.80 10.12 10.87
CA VAL A 273 -1.09 10.04 9.43
C VAL A 273 -2.55 10.37 9.14
N GLY A 274 -3.48 9.81 9.92
CA GLY A 274 -4.91 10.03 9.70
C GLY A 274 -5.30 11.51 9.80
N GLN A 275 -4.81 12.20 10.82
CA GLN A 275 -5.08 13.64 10.99
C GLN A 275 -4.48 14.50 9.87
N ALA A 276 -3.25 14.19 9.45
CA ALA A 276 -2.61 14.92 8.37
C ALA A 276 -3.29 14.64 7.01
N MET A 277 -3.59 13.38 6.70
CA MET A 277 -4.25 12.99 5.45
C MET A 277 -5.62 13.63 5.28
N MET A 278 -6.41 13.80 6.36
CA MET A 278 -7.68 14.51 6.29
C MET A 278 -7.49 15.95 5.77
N LYS A 279 -6.46 16.67 6.26
CA LYS A 279 -6.14 18.02 5.78
C LYS A 279 -5.69 18.01 4.32
N VAL A 280 -4.90 17.01 3.91
CA VAL A 280 -4.46 16.82 2.51
C VAL A 280 -5.66 16.64 1.59
N PHE A 281 -6.61 15.76 1.95
CA PHE A 281 -7.81 15.55 1.15
C PHE A 281 -8.71 16.78 1.08
N GLU A 282 -8.91 17.46 2.21
CA GLU A 282 -9.65 18.72 2.26
C GLU A 282 -9.02 19.79 1.34
N ALA A 283 -7.70 19.96 1.41
CA ALA A 283 -6.97 20.89 0.56
C ALA A 283 -6.99 20.50 -0.93
N ALA A 284 -7.02 19.21 -1.25
CA ALA A 284 -7.20 18.71 -2.62
C ALA A 284 -8.65 18.82 -3.15
N GLY A 285 -9.58 19.31 -2.30
CA GLY A 285 -11.00 19.38 -2.61
C GLY A 285 -11.67 18.01 -2.74
N ILE A 286 -11.16 17.01 -2.01
CA ILE A 286 -11.71 15.66 -1.93
C ILE A 286 -12.57 15.58 -0.67
N ASP A 287 -13.89 15.49 -0.83
CA ASP A 287 -14.81 15.31 0.29
C ASP A 287 -14.87 13.83 0.71
N GLU A 288 -14.11 13.48 1.75
CA GLU A 288 -14.08 12.13 2.31
C GLU A 288 -15.46 11.68 2.83
N ARG A 289 -16.32 12.61 3.28
CA ARG A 289 -17.66 12.26 3.77
C ARG A 289 -18.55 11.82 2.62
N ALA A 290 -18.52 12.53 1.49
CA ALA A 290 -19.22 12.13 0.29
C ALA A 290 -18.75 10.75 -0.20
N ILE A 291 -17.44 10.48 -0.18
CA ILE A 291 -16.87 9.18 -0.57
C ILE A 291 -17.35 8.05 0.35
N ARG A 292 -17.35 8.27 1.68
CA ARG A 292 -17.82 7.26 2.65
C ARG A 292 -19.32 7.00 2.55
N GLU A 293 -20.12 8.04 2.28
CA GLU A 293 -21.56 7.90 2.08
C GLU A 293 -21.90 7.15 0.80
N GLU A 294 -21.12 7.33 -0.27
CA GLU A 294 -21.32 6.64 -1.54
C GLU A 294 -20.89 5.17 -1.46
N ALA A 295 -19.80 4.87 -0.74
CA ALA A 295 -19.34 3.51 -0.45
C ALA A 295 -20.31 2.71 0.44
N GLY A 296 -21.13 3.38 1.26
CA GLY A 296 -22.15 2.73 2.10
C GLY A 296 -23.50 2.50 1.41
N ARG A 297 -23.70 2.99 0.18
CA ARG A 297 -24.96 2.84 -0.58
C ARG A 297 -24.92 1.73 -1.64
N GLN A 298 -23.76 1.14 -1.89
CA GLN A 298 -23.56 0.00 -2.81
C GLN A 298 -23.49 -1.32 -2.03
#